data_AF-A0A7S9H0A6-F1
#
_entry.id   AF-A0A7S9H0A6-F1
#
_cell.length_a   1.000
_cell.length_b   1.000
_cell.length_c   1.000
_cell.angle_alpha   90.00
_cell.angle_beta   90.00
_cell.angle_gamma   90.00
#
_symmetry.space_group_name_H-M   'P 1'
#
loop_
_entity.id
_entity.type
_entity.pdbx_description
1 polymer ?
#
loop_
_entity_poly.entity_id
_entity_poly.type
_entity_poly.pdbx_seq_one_letter_code
_entity_poly.pdbx_strand_id
1 'polypeptide(L)'
;MTDTQLASWHGLCGDFRKLAAKIVASKSVNINSTSLRDEVKSVARRYMQEARSFVARDGFQDELKYLDDHFTKLYELAEGHNAANSYKWRINSVKKALPKITSRLEMTVATAADGPAESAIEAQITETLRGLLPTAALSYQQAIRDLSDSSRVSYRGPAAELREVLRSVVDRQAPPDVVRKSDGYKPEKDEHGRDRPKPTMKQQVRFILRARGQATSTSELPEKAIEAVDGLIGGLARSVYTAGSIVTHVAGERQDVINLKRYVEVVLTHLLEL
;
A
#
# COMPACT_ATOMS: atom_id res chain seq x y z
N MET A 1 -5.81 -7.90 0.67
CA MET A 1 -5.85 -9.39 0.59
C MET A 1 -5.65 -9.82 -0.86
N THR A 2 -4.94 -10.91 -1.15
CA THR A 2 -4.79 -11.43 -2.52
C THR A 2 -5.93 -12.38 -2.88
N ASP A 3 -6.20 -12.57 -4.19
CA ASP A 3 -7.22 -13.54 -4.67
C ASP A 3 -6.99 -14.95 -4.12
N THR A 4 -5.72 -15.35 -3.98
CA THR A 4 -5.34 -16.64 -3.40
C THR A 4 -5.77 -16.77 -1.94
N GLN A 5 -5.71 -15.69 -1.16
CA GLN A 5 -6.13 -15.68 0.25
C GLN A 5 -7.66 -15.77 0.37
N LEU A 6 -8.40 -15.06 -0.48
CA LEU A 6 -9.87 -15.16 -0.54
C LEU A 6 -10.32 -16.58 -0.94
N ALA A 7 -9.65 -17.18 -1.91
CA ALA A 7 -9.91 -18.57 -2.31
C ALA A 7 -9.67 -19.56 -1.15
N SER A 8 -8.58 -19.37 -0.38
CA SER A 8 -8.32 -20.17 0.82
C SER A 8 -9.42 -20.01 1.89
N TRP A 9 -9.88 -18.78 2.14
CA TRP A 9 -11.00 -18.50 3.04
C TRP A 9 -12.30 -19.20 2.60
N HIS A 10 -12.65 -19.14 1.32
CA HIS A 10 -13.80 -19.86 0.79
C HIS A 10 -13.67 -21.38 0.91
N GLY A 11 -12.45 -21.91 0.70
CA GLY A 11 -12.13 -23.31 0.92
C GLY A 11 -12.44 -23.75 2.36
N LEU A 12 -11.95 -23.00 3.35
CA LEU A 12 -12.26 -23.24 4.76
C LEU A 12 -13.77 -23.19 5.04
N CYS A 13 -14.47 -22.17 4.51
CA CYS A 13 -15.92 -22.04 4.68
C CYS A 13 -16.68 -23.24 4.07
N GLY A 14 -16.17 -23.81 2.98
CA GLY A 14 -16.70 -25.03 2.36
C GLY A 14 -16.51 -26.26 3.26
N ASP A 15 -15.29 -26.46 3.76
CA ASP A 15 -14.97 -27.58 4.64
C ASP A 15 -15.73 -27.52 5.96
N PHE A 16 -15.82 -26.33 6.56
CA PHE A 16 -16.62 -26.10 7.76
C PHE A 16 -18.10 -26.43 7.55
N ARG A 17 -18.69 -26.06 6.41
CA ARG A 17 -20.09 -26.40 6.07
C ARG A 17 -20.30 -27.92 5.96
N LYS A 18 -19.37 -28.64 5.33
CA LYS A 18 -19.42 -30.11 5.23
C LYS A 18 -19.34 -30.76 6.61
N LEU A 19 -18.40 -30.30 7.45
CA LEU A 19 -18.25 -30.75 8.83
C LEU A 19 -19.51 -30.49 9.66
N ALA A 20 -20.06 -29.27 9.55
CA ALA A 20 -21.28 -28.88 10.25
C ALA A 20 -22.47 -29.80 9.91
N ALA A 21 -22.63 -30.16 8.64
CA ALA A 21 -23.67 -31.08 8.20
C ALA A 21 -23.51 -32.48 8.83
N LYS A 22 -22.28 -33.02 8.88
CA LYS A 22 -21.99 -34.32 9.51
C LYS A 22 -22.32 -34.31 11.01
N ILE A 23 -21.92 -33.27 11.73
CA ILE A 23 -22.20 -33.15 13.18
C ILE A 23 -23.69 -32.99 13.46
N VAL A 24 -24.42 -32.21 12.64
CA VAL A 24 -25.87 -32.03 12.78
C VAL A 24 -26.61 -33.34 12.51
N ALA A 25 -26.19 -34.10 11.50
CA ALA A 25 -26.77 -35.40 11.13
C ALA A 25 -26.51 -36.50 12.19
N SER A 26 -25.51 -36.32 13.06
CA SER A 26 -25.26 -37.26 14.15
C SER A 26 -26.42 -37.28 15.14
N LYS A 27 -27.03 -38.46 15.29
CA LYS A 27 -28.09 -38.77 16.27
C LYS A 27 -27.54 -39.21 17.63
N SER A 28 -26.22 -39.42 17.74
CA SER A 28 -25.59 -39.88 18.98
C SER A 28 -25.58 -38.77 20.02
N VAL A 29 -25.76 -39.14 21.31
CA VAL A 29 -25.66 -38.19 22.43
C VAL A 29 -24.25 -37.62 22.53
N ASN A 30 -23.23 -38.46 22.32
CA ASN A 30 -21.82 -38.09 22.32
C ASN A 30 -21.19 -38.32 20.93
N ILE A 31 -20.20 -37.51 20.57
CA ILE A 31 -19.43 -37.70 19.33
C ILE A 31 -18.24 -38.62 19.63
N ASN A 32 -18.43 -39.93 19.38
CA ASN A 32 -17.41 -40.95 19.64
C ASN A 32 -16.60 -41.37 18.42
N SER A 33 -17.05 -40.99 17.22
CA SER A 33 -16.36 -41.33 15.98
C SER A 33 -15.00 -40.61 15.90
N THR A 34 -13.90 -41.38 15.90
CA THR A 34 -12.54 -40.84 15.78
C THR A 34 -12.38 -40.07 14.47
N SER A 35 -12.87 -40.59 13.34
CA SER A 35 -12.78 -39.89 12.06
C SER A 35 -13.48 -38.53 12.08
N LEU A 36 -14.67 -38.45 12.69
CA LEU A 36 -15.40 -37.18 12.79
C LEU A 36 -14.68 -36.18 13.71
N ARG A 37 -14.06 -36.66 14.81
CA ARG A 37 -13.25 -35.80 15.68
C ARG A 37 -11.99 -35.30 14.97
N ASP A 38 -11.32 -36.14 14.20
CA ASP A 38 -10.14 -35.75 13.42
C ASP A 38 -10.49 -34.70 12.37
N GLU A 39 -11.65 -34.81 11.71
CA GLU A 39 -12.16 -33.77 10.82
C GLU A 39 -12.39 -32.44 11.54
N VAL A 40 -12.97 -32.45 12.76
CA VAL A 40 -13.13 -31.23 13.57
C VAL A 40 -11.76 -30.59 13.85
N LYS A 41 -10.77 -31.39 14.29
CA LYS A 41 -9.41 -30.92 14.58
C LYS A 41 -8.76 -30.32 13.33
N SER A 42 -8.92 -30.98 12.19
CA SER A 42 -8.36 -30.53 10.91
C SER A 42 -8.92 -29.16 10.50
N VAL A 43 -10.24 -28.98 10.55
CA VAL A 43 -10.87 -27.69 10.20
C VAL A 43 -10.47 -26.58 11.18
N ALA A 44 -10.45 -26.87 12.48
CA ALA A 44 -10.04 -25.89 13.49
C ALA A 44 -8.57 -25.49 13.36
N ARG A 45 -7.67 -26.45 13.09
CA ARG A 45 -6.25 -26.19 12.86
C ARG A 45 -6.03 -25.36 11.59
N ARG A 46 -6.72 -25.71 10.50
CA ARG A 46 -6.67 -24.95 9.24
C ARG A 46 -7.10 -23.50 9.45
N TYR A 47 -8.17 -23.27 10.21
CA TYR A 47 -8.57 -21.91 10.60
C TYR A 47 -7.43 -21.17 11.31
N MET A 48 -6.85 -21.77 12.36
CA MET A 48 -5.82 -21.12 13.19
C MET A 48 -4.51 -20.84 12.44
N GLN A 49 -4.10 -21.74 11.54
CA GLN A 49 -2.82 -21.66 10.84
C GLN A 49 -2.89 -20.80 9.56
N GLU A 50 -3.97 -20.93 8.79
CA GLU A 50 -4.09 -20.27 7.49
C GLU A 50 -5.00 -19.05 7.61
N ALA A 51 -6.29 -19.30 7.84
CA ALA A 51 -7.35 -18.30 7.68
C ALA A 51 -7.25 -17.13 8.67
N ARG A 52 -6.87 -17.41 9.92
CA ARG A 52 -6.73 -16.40 10.98
C ARG A 52 -5.77 -15.28 10.59
N SER A 53 -4.65 -15.63 9.96
CA SER A 53 -3.60 -14.68 9.60
C SER A 53 -4.07 -13.64 8.57
N PHE A 54 -5.04 -14.00 7.72
CA PHE A 54 -5.60 -13.12 6.71
C PHE A 54 -6.58 -12.14 7.33
N VAL A 55 -7.51 -12.65 8.13
CA VAL A 55 -8.54 -11.85 8.77
C VAL A 55 -7.94 -10.85 9.79
N ALA A 56 -6.80 -11.19 10.41
CA ALA A 56 -6.09 -10.31 11.36
C ALA A 56 -5.61 -8.99 10.76
N ARG A 57 -5.39 -8.91 9.45
CA ARG A 57 -4.84 -7.72 8.79
C ARG A 57 -5.87 -6.63 8.53
N ASP A 58 -7.15 -6.99 8.50
CA ASP A 58 -8.20 -6.14 7.95
C ASP A 58 -9.13 -5.54 9.04
N GLY A 59 -8.63 -5.39 10.27
CA GLY A 59 -9.35 -4.69 11.35
C GLY A 59 -10.51 -5.49 11.99
N PHE A 60 -10.49 -6.82 11.91
CA PHE A 60 -11.53 -7.72 12.43
C PHE A 60 -11.27 -8.21 13.86
N GLN A 61 -10.73 -7.38 14.74
CA GLN A 61 -10.23 -7.86 16.05
C GLN A 61 -11.31 -8.55 16.89
N ASP A 62 -12.53 -8.00 16.92
CA ASP A 62 -13.64 -8.59 17.69
C ASP A 62 -14.19 -9.85 17.04
N GLU A 63 -14.37 -9.86 15.71
CA GLU A 63 -14.82 -11.03 14.98
C GLU A 63 -13.81 -12.19 15.04
N LEU A 64 -12.51 -11.87 15.03
CA LEU A 64 -11.43 -12.83 15.21
C LEU A 64 -11.43 -13.44 16.59
N LYS A 65 -11.50 -12.61 17.64
CA LYS A 65 -11.56 -13.12 19.00
C LYS A 65 -12.75 -14.05 19.20
N TYR A 66 -13.90 -13.70 18.59
CA TYR A 66 -15.09 -14.55 18.61
C TYR A 66 -14.86 -15.89 17.92
N LEU A 67 -14.33 -15.89 16.69
CA LEU A 67 -14.03 -17.13 15.96
C LEU A 67 -12.93 -17.96 16.64
N ASP A 68 -11.87 -17.32 17.14
CA ASP A 68 -10.76 -17.94 17.86
C ASP A 68 -11.28 -18.74 19.07
N ASP A 69 -12.18 -18.16 19.88
CA ASP A 69 -12.81 -18.89 21.01
C ASP A 69 -13.56 -20.13 20.51
N HIS A 70 -14.40 -19.98 19.49
CA HIS A 70 -15.22 -21.08 19.01
C HIS A 70 -14.42 -22.21 18.36
N PHE A 71 -13.41 -21.89 17.54
CA PHE A 71 -12.55 -22.89 16.91
C PHE A 71 -11.62 -23.57 17.92
N THR A 72 -11.11 -22.83 18.91
CA THR A 72 -10.33 -23.42 20.03
C THR A 72 -11.20 -24.41 20.80
N LYS A 73 -12.43 -24.03 21.15
CA LYS A 73 -13.36 -24.92 21.86
C LYS A 73 -13.79 -26.12 21.04
N LEU A 74 -13.96 -25.98 19.72
CA LEU A 74 -14.20 -27.14 18.84
C LEU A 74 -13.02 -28.12 18.84
N TYR A 75 -11.79 -27.60 18.81
CA TYR A 75 -10.59 -28.42 18.90
C TYR A 75 -10.51 -29.17 20.24
N GLU A 76 -10.72 -28.47 21.37
CA GLU A 76 -10.75 -29.07 22.71
C GLU A 76 -11.82 -30.15 22.83
N LEU A 77 -13.04 -29.90 22.33
CA LEU A 77 -14.11 -30.89 22.35
C LEU A 77 -13.70 -32.16 21.59
N ALA A 78 -12.98 -32.04 20.48
CA ALA A 78 -12.52 -33.15 19.66
C ALA A 78 -11.39 -33.98 20.29
N GLU A 79 -10.71 -33.51 21.34
CA GLU A 79 -9.79 -34.35 22.13
C GLU A 79 -10.52 -35.38 22.99
N GLY A 80 -11.74 -35.07 23.43
CA GLY A 80 -12.55 -35.92 24.31
C GLY A 80 -13.73 -36.62 23.63
N HIS A 81 -14.51 -37.33 24.45
CA HIS A 81 -15.81 -37.90 24.09
C HIS A 81 -16.92 -36.99 24.62
N ASN A 82 -17.18 -35.90 23.89
CA ASN A 82 -18.06 -34.84 24.35
C ASN A 82 -19.47 -34.94 23.76
N ALA A 83 -20.44 -34.33 24.46
CA ALA A 83 -21.83 -34.28 24.04
C ALA A 83 -21.97 -33.58 22.67
N ALA A 84 -22.76 -34.17 21.77
CA ALA A 84 -23.04 -33.63 20.45
C ALA A 84 -23.66 -32.23 20.49
N ASN A 85 -24.43 -31.93 21.56
CA ASN A 85 -25.02 -30.62 21.75
C ASN A 85 -23.97 -29.51 21.89
N SER A 86 -22.84 -29.79 22.55
CA SER A 86 -21.73 -28.83 22.72
C SER A 86 -21.11 -28.46 21.37
N TYR A 87 -20.92 -29.44 20.48
CA TYR A 87 -20.46 -29.16 19.12
C TYR A 87 -21.48 -28.36 18.31
N LYS A 88 -22.77 -28.76 18.35
CA LYS A 88 -23.85 -28.10 17.60
C LYS A 88 -23.96 -26.62 17.98
N TRP A 89 -23.85 -26.29 19.27
CA TRP A 89 -23.86 -24.91 19.74
C TRP A 89 -22.69 -24.11 19.15
N ARG A 90 -21.45 -24.61 19.26
CA ARG A 90 -20.26 -23.94 18.71
C ARG A 90 -20.33 -23.78 17.19
N ILE A 91 -20.79 -24.80 16.48
CA ILE A 91 -20.98 -24.78 15.02
C ILE A 91 -22.00 -23.71 14.62
N ASN A 92 -23.13 -23.62 15.32
CA ASN A 92 -24.15 -22.62 15.03
C ASN A 92 -23.63 -21.19 15.25
N SER A 93 -22.81 -20.97 16.28
CA SER A 93 -22.16 -19.68 16.52
C SER A 93 -21.22 -19.28 15.39
N VAL A 94 -20.33 -20.18 14.96
CA VAL A 94 -19.42 -19.93 13.83
C VAL A 94 -20.22 -19.71 12.53
N LYS A 95 -21.24 -20.53 12.28
CA LYS A 95 -22.11 -20.40 11.09
C LYS A 95 -22.79 -19.03 11.00
N LYS A 96 -23.15 -18.42 12.13
CA LYS A 96 -23.72 -17.07 12.17
C LYS A 96 -22.69 -15.97 11.92
N ALA A 97 -21.44 -16.16 12.34
CA ALA A 97 -20.38 -15.17 12.17
C ALA A 97 -19.77 -15.17 10.74
N LEU A 98 -19.66 -16.35 10.11
CA LEU A 98 -18.98 -16.48 8.81
C LEU A 98 -19.53 -15.57 7.69
N PRO A 99 -20.85 -15.39 7.49
CA PRO A 99 -21.36 -14.52 6.43
C PRO A 99 -20.94 -13.06 6.59
N LYS A 100 -20.96 -12.53 7.82
CA LYS A 100 -20.56 -11.14 8.11
C LYS A 100 -19.09 -10.91 7.77
N ILE A 101 -18.23 -11.86 8.16
CA ILE A 101 -16.78 -11.79 7.90
C ILE A 101 -16.51 -11.94 6.41
N THR A 102 -17.15 -12.91 5.75
CA THR A 102 -16.98 -13.17 4.32
C THR A 102 -17.38 -11.96 3.48
N SER A 103 -18.55 -11.38 3.73
CA SER A 103 -19.02 -10.19 3.00
C SER A 103 -18.06 -9.00 3.17
N ARG A 104 -17.57 -8.75 4.39
CA ARG A 104 -16.59 -7.68 4.60
C ARG A 104 -15.26 -7.96 3.91
N LEU A 105 -14.75 -9.20 3.95
CA LEU A 105 -13.51 -9.58 3.24
C LEU A 105 -13.65 -9.40 1.72
N GLU A 106 -14.78 -9.82 1.15
CA GLU A 106 -15.09 -9.63 -0.27
C GLU A 106 -15.17 -8.14 -0.62
N MET A 107 -15.81 -7.31 0.22
CA MET A 107 -15.84 -5.86 0.03
C MET A 107 -14.43 -5.25 0.08
N THR A 108 -13.57 -5.69 0.99
CA THR A 108 -12.17 -5.22 1.07
C THR A 108 -11.36 -5.62 -0.15
N VAL A 109 -11.59 -6.80 -0.73
CA VAL A 109 -10.95 -7.22 -1.98
C VAL A 109 -11.50 -6.41 -3.16
N ALA A 110 -12.82 -6.20 -3.22
CA ALA A 110 -13.45 -5.39 -4.25
C ALA A 110 -12.96 -3.94 -4.20
N THR A 111 -12.84 -3.33 -3.01
CA THR A 111 -12.29 -1.97 -2.87
C THR A 111 -10.78 -1.91 -3.08
N ALA A 112 -10.04 -2.99 -2.84
CA ALA A 112 -8.63 -3.08 -3.20
C ALA A 112 -8.42 -3.24 -4.72
N ALA A 113 -9.36 -3.89 -5.41
CA ALA A 113 -9.40 -3.96 -6.87
C ALA A 113 -9.88 -2.63 -7.51
N ASP A 114 -10.72 -1.87 -6.79
CA ASP A 114 -11.17 -0.51 -7.16
C ASP A 114 -10.27 0.61 -6.60
N GLY A 115 -9.14 0.27 -5.97
CA GLY A 115 -8.05 1.24 -5.86
C GLY A 115 -7.70 1.70 -7.29
N PRO A 116 -7.46 3.00 -7.56
CA PRO A 116 -7.18 3.43 -8.91
C PRO A 116 -6.04 2.57 -9.45
N ALA A 117 -6.34 1.78 -10.48
CA ALA A 117 -5.35 0.96 -11.15
C ALA A 117 -4.13 1.85 -11.44
N GLU A 118 -2.93 1.33 -11.19
CA GLU A 118 -1.68 2.04 -11.50
C GLU A 118 -1.84 2.62 -12.91
N SER A 119 -1.81 3.95 -13.02
CA SER A 119 -2.10 4.59 -14.29
C SER A 119 -1.08 4.12 -15.33
N ALA A 120 -1.44 4.11 -16.62
CA ALA A 120 -0.52 3.67 -17.67
C ALA A 120 0.83 4.42 -17.61
N ILE A 121 0.79 5.70 -17.20
CA ILE A 121 1.97 6.54 -16.98
C ILE A 121 2.76 6.08 -15.75
N GLU A 122 2.11 5.78 -14.63
CA GLU A 122 2.77 5.26 -13.42
C GLU A 122 3.51 3.95 -13.72
N ALA A 123 2.88 3.03 -14.46
CA ALA A 123 3.50 1.76 -14.85
C ALA A 123 4.74 1.96 -15.74
N GLN A 124 4.66 2.89 -16.72
CA GLN A 124 5.80 3.24 -17.58
C GLN A 124 6.95 3.89 -16.79
N ILE A 125 6.65 4.82 -15.88
CA ILE A 125 7.64 5.44 -15.00
C ILE A 125 8.30 4.37 -14.14
N THR A 126 7.52 3.53 -13.47
CA THR A 126 8.02 2.43 -12.63
C THR A 126 8.96 1.52 -13.40
N GLU A 127 8.58 1.09 -14.60
CA GLU A 127 9.40 0.17 -15.41
C GLU A 127 10.72 0.83 -15.86
N THR A 128 10.67 2.06 -16.35
CA THR A 128 11.87 2.78 -16.76
C THR A 128 12.80 3.06 -15.57
N LEU A 129 12.25 3.44 -14.42
CA LEU A 129 13.02 3.60 -13.18
C LEU A 129 13.63 2.27 -12.74
N ARG A 130 12.95 1.13 -12.90
CA ARG A 130 13.50 -0.18 -12.53
C ARG A 130 14.76 -0.52 -13.32
N GLY A 131 14.80 -0.15 -14.60
CA GLY A 131 16.00 -0.29 -15.43
C GLY A 131 17.13 0.70 -15.10
N LEU A 132 16.78 1.94 -14.76
CA LEU A 132 17.77 3.02 -14.57
C LEU A 132 18.29 3.15 -13.12
N LEU A 133 17.38 3.09 -12.15
CA LEU A 133 17.56 3.33 -10.72
C LEU A 133 16.57 2.46 -9.90
N PRO A 134 16.88 1.18 -9.65
CA PRO A 134 15.94 0.25 -9.00
C PRO A 134 15.41 0.74 -7.65
N THR A 135 16.24 1.43 -6.85
CA THR A 135 15.83 1.99 -5.57
C THR A 135 14.80 3.11 -5.73
N ALA A 136 14.93 3.96 -6.76
CA ALA A 136 13.95 4.99 -7.06
C ALA A 136 12.62 4.38 -7.53
N ALA A 137 12.65 3.27 -8.28
CA ALA A 137 11.43 2.54 -8.64
C ALA A 137 10.66 2.07 -7.40
N LEU A 138 11.36 1.49 -6.41
CA LEU A 138 10.75 1.05 -5.16
C LEU A 138 10.16 2.23 -4.37
N SER A 139 10.87 3.35 -4.26
CA SER A 139 10.37 4.57 -3.62
C SER A 139 9.11 5.12 -4.30
N TYR A 140 9.09 5.15 -5.63
CA TYR A 140 7.94 5.62 -6.39
C TYR A 140 6.72 4.72 -6.20
N GLN A 141 6.90 3.39 -6.30
CA GLN A 141 5.84 2.42 -6.06
C GLN A 141 5.30 2.49 -4.62
N GLN A 142 6.18 2.67 -3.63
CA GLN A 142 5.78 2.85 -2.24
C GLN A 142 4.92 4.11 -2.07
N ALA A 143 5.32 5.23 -2.68
CA ALA A 143 4.55 6.48 -2.63
C ALA A 143 3.15 6.33 -3.26
N ILE A 144 3.03 5.64 -4.41
CA ILE A 144 1.72 5.37 -5.04
C ILE A 144 0.85 4.52 -4.13
N ARG A 145 1.39 3.40 -3.64
CA ARG A 145 0.66 2.49 -2.73
C ARG A 145 0.14 3.21 -1.51
N ASP A 146 0.98 4.06 -0.95
CA ASP A 146 0.67 4.85 0.23
C ASP A 146 -0.40 5.92 -0.01
N LEU A 147 -0.42 6.55 -1.19
CA LEU A 147 -1.45 7.52 -1.56
C LEU A 147 -2.81 6.87 -1.79
N SER A 148 -2.81 5.59 -2.18
CA SER A 148 -4.01 4.78 -2.32
C SER A 148 -4.54 4.23 -0.99
N ASP A 149 -3.74 4.23 0.08
CA ASP A 149 -4.15 3.79 1.41
C ASP A 149 -4.92 4.88 2.16
N SER A 150 -6.25 4.78 2.16
CA SER A 150 -7.13 5.72 2.88
C SER A 150 -7.04 5.62 4.40
N SER A 151 -6.46 4.55 4.95
CA SER A 151 -6.30 4.36 6.39
C SER A 151 -5.08 5.08 6.97
N ARG A 152 -4.27 5.71 6.11
CA ARG A 152 -3.03 6.35 6.50
C ARG A 152 -3.24 7.60 7.32
N VAL A 153 -2.48 7.69 8.42
CA VAL A 153 -2.54 8.81 9.37
C VAL A 153 -1.72 10.03 8.90
N SER A 154 -0.71 9.83 8.05
CA SER A 154 0.12 10.91 7.50
C SER A 154 0.62 10.59 6.09
N TYR A 155 0.81 11.64 5.29
CA TYR A 155 1.31 11.57 3.90
C TYR A 155 2.67 12.25 3.72
N ARG A 156 3.39 12.55 4.81
CA ARG A 156 4.77 13.07 4.78
C ARG A 156 5.77 12.10 4.14
N GLY A 157 5.68 10.82 4.51
CA GLY A 157 6.52 9.77 3.94
C GLY A 157 6.43 9.74 2.40
N PRO A 158 5.23 9.62 1.83
CA PRO A 158 5.01 9.62 0.38
C PRO A 158 5.54 10.88 -0.31
N ALA A 159 5.36 12.05 0.30
CA ALA A 159 5.93 13.28 -0.23
C ALA A 159 7.47 13.26 -0.28
N ALA A 160 8.11 12.72 0.76
CA ALA A 160 9.56 12.55 0.80
C ALA A 160 10.04 11.52 -0.24
N GLU A 161 9.36 10.37 -0.36
CA GLU A 161 9.66 9.36 -1.38
C GLU A 161 9.59 9.95 -2.79
N LEU A 162 8.52 10.68 -3.14
CA LEU A 162 8.37 11.33 -4.45
C LEU A 162 9.49 12.34 -4.74
N ARG A 163 9.92 13.09 -3.73
CA ARG A 163 11.05 14.02 -3.86
C ARG A 163 12.36 13.27 -4.12
N GLU A 164 12.63 12.21 -3.37
CA GLU A 164 13.87 11.45 -3.50
C GLU A 164 13.94 10.69 -4.82
N VAL A 165 12.81 10.22 -5.36
CA VAL A 165 12.72 9.69 -6.73
C VAL A 165 13.19 10.72 -7.73
N LEU A 166 12.58 11.92 -7.71
CA LEU A 166 12.93 12.98 -8.65
C LEU A 166 14.40 13.40 -8.51
N ARG A 167 14.87 13.57 -7.27
CA ARG A 167 16.27 13.92 -6.98
C ARG A 167 17.22 12.86 -7.51
N SER A 168 16.96 11.59 -7.25
CA SER A 168 17.81 10.48 -7.69
C SER A 168 17.92 10.42 -9.21
N VAL A 169 16.80 10.62 -9.91
CA VAL A 169 16.77 10.68 -11.38
C VAL A 169 17.62 11.85 -11.90
N VAL A 170 17.43 13.04 -11.33
CA VAL A 170 18.20 14.24 -11.73
C VAL A 170 19.68 14.07 -11.45
N ASP A 171 20.07 13.60 -10.26
CA ASP A 171 21.48 13.41 -9.90
C ASP A 171 22.16 12.34 -10.76
N ARG A 172 21.42 11.30 -11.17
CA ARG A 172 21.92 10.24 -12.06
C ARG A 172 22.18 10.74 -13.49
N GLN A 173 21.32 11.61 -14.01
CA GLN A 173 21.36 12.08 -15.40
C GLN A 173 22.17 13.38 -15.57
N ALA A 174 22.24 14.20 -14.53
CA ALA A 174 22.98 15.46 -14.52
C ALA A 174 23.83 15.60 -13.26
N PRO A 175 24.93 14.83 -13.13
CA PRO A 175 25.82 14.94 -11.99
C PRO A 175 26.33 16.38 -11.81
N PRO A 176 26.34 16.92 -10.58
CA PRO A 176 26.71 18.32 -10.31
C PRO A 176 28.01 18.78 -10.98
N ASP A 177 29.04 17.94 -10.97
CA ASP A 177 30.35 18.27 -11.52
C ASP A 177 30.35 18.34 -13.05
N VAL A 178 29.47 17.57 -13.70
CA VAL A 178 29.28 17.62 -15.15
C VAL A 178 28.54 18.90 -15.53
N VAL A 179 27.47 19.23 -14.80
CA VAL A 179 26.69 20.46 -15.04
C VAL A 179 27.56 21.71 -14.86
N ARG A 180 28.41 21.75 -13.84
CA ARG A 180 29.33 22.89 -13.60
C ARG A 180 30.35 23.11 -14.71
N LYS A 181 30.72 22.06 -15.43
CA LYS A 181 31.69 22.11 -16.54
C LYS A 181 31.02 22.36 -17.89
N SER A 182 29.69 22.42 -17.93
CA SER A 182 28.94 22.61 -19.18
C SER A 182 29.00 24.05 -19.67
N ASP A 183 28.95 24.20 -20.99
CA ASP A 183 29.01 25.50 -21.62
C ASP A 183 27.81 26.36 -21.23
N GLY A 184 28.11 27.59 -20.76
CA GLY A 184 27.09 28.54 -20.33
C GLY A 184 26.52 28.31 -18.93
N TYR A 185 27.09 27.40 -18.13
CA TYR A 185 26.76 27.30 -16.70
C TYR A 185 27.13 28.60 -15.96
N LYS A 186 26.17 29.14 -15.19
CA LYS A 186 26.39 30.24 -14.26
C LYS A 186 25.78 29.86 -12.91
N PRO A 187 26.51 29.92 -11.80
CA PRO A 187 25.95 29.60 -10.49
C PRO A 187 24.79 30.55 -10.15
N GLU A 188 23.72 30.00 -9.58
CA GLU A 188 22.63 30.79 -9.01
C GLU A 188 23.06 31.38 -7.66
N LYS A 189 22.50 32.53 -7.29
CA LYS A 189 22.77 33.17 -6.01
C LYS A 189 21.91 32.57 -4.88
N ASP A 190 22.42 32.56 -3.66
CA ASP A 190 21.67 32.27 -2.45
C ASP A 190 20.87 33.51 -1.97
N GLU A 191 20.13 33.35 -0.87
CA GLU A 191 19.34 34.44 -0.27
C GLU A 191 20.19 35.63 0.23
N HIS A 192 21.50 35.45 0.34
CA HIS A 192 22.47 36.47 0.71
C HIS A 192 23.27 37.00 -0.48
N GLY A 193 22.90 36.64 -1.72
CA GLY A 193 23.56 37.10 -2.94
C GLY A 193 24.88 36.39 -3.27
N ARG A 194 25.22 35.29 -2.60
CA ARG A 194 26.47 34.53 -2.83
C ARG A 194 26.25 33.40 -3.83
N ASP A 195 27.28 33.03 -4.59
CA ASP A 195 27.18 31.91 -5.52
C ASP A 195 26.95 30.60 -4.77
N ARG A 196 25.94 29.83 -5.21
CA ARG A 196 25.68 28.51 -4.66
C ARG A 196 26.81 27.56 -5.07
N PRO A 197 27.33 26.74 -4.14
CA PRO A 197 28.46 25.85 -4.42
C PRO A 197 28.08 24.66 -5.30
N LYS A 198 26.79 24.32 -5.38
CA LYS A 198 26.23 23.23 -6.18
C LYS A 198 25.16 23.77 -7.13
N PRO A 199 25.06 23.23 -8.36
CA PRO A 199 23.93 23.48 -9.23
C PRO A 199 22.62 23.18 -8.54
N THR A 200 21.59 23.97 -8.81
CA THR A 200 20.23 23.67 -8.35
C THR A 200 19.61 22.58 -9.21
N MET A 201 18.58 21.87 -8.70
CA MET A 201 17.88 20.85 -9.48
C MET A 201 17.31 21.43 -10.79
N LYS A 202 16.87 22.70 -10.77
CA LYS A 202 16.47 23.45 -11.96
C LYS A 202 17.59 23.52 -13.00
N GLN A 203 18.80 23.89 -12.59
CA GLN A 203 19.97 23.94 -13.48
C GLN A 203 20.35 22.57 -14.03
N GLN A 204 20.27 21.53 -13.19
CA GLN A 204 20.51 20.14 -13.61
C GLN A 204 19.48 19.67 -14.64
N VAL A 205 18.19 19.97 -14.46
CA VAL A 205 17.17 19.58 -15.44
C VAL A 205 17.30 20.35 -16.75
N ARG A 206 17.57 21.66 -16.70
CA ARG A 206 17.90 22.41 -17.92
C ARG A 206 19.05 21.77 -18.70
N PHE A 207 20.07 21.30 -18.00
CA PHE A 207 21.18 20.57 -18.61
C PHE A 207 20.70 19.27 -19.29
N ILE A 208 19.88 18.45 -18.64
CA ILE A 208 19.33 17.21 -19.21
C ILE A 208 18.55 17.49 -20.50
N LEU A 209 17.63 18.46 -20.47
CA LEU A 209 16.77 18.75 -21.61
C LEU A 209 17.54 19.31 -22.80
N ARG A 210 18.55 20.15 -22.55
CA ARG A 210 19.45 20.65 -23.61
C ARG A 210 20.28 19.53 -24.23
N ALA A 211 20.80 18.60 -23.42
CA ALA A 211 21.55 17.44 -23.92
C ALA A 211 20.70 16.55 -24.84
N ARG A 212 19.38 16.62 -24.72
CA ARG A 212 18.40 15.90 -25.55
C ARG A 212 17.89 16.69 -26.76
N GLY A 213 18.50 17.84 -27.05
CA GLY A 213 18.13 18.68 -28.19
C GLY A 213 16.77 19.38 -28.06
N GLN A 214 16.19 19.45 -26.86
CA GLN A 214 14.97 20.23 -26.65
C GLN A 214 15.30 21.73 -26.70
N ALA A 215 14.49 22.48 -27.46
CA ALA A 215 14.65 23.92 -27.59
C ALA A 215 14.40 24.63 -26.25
N THR A 216 15.05 25.78 -26.05
CA THR A 216 14.95 26.57 -24.81
C THR A 216 13.50 26.93 -24.43
N SER A 217 12.63 27.14 -25.42
CA SER A 217 11.20 27.40 -25.21
C SER A 217 10.41 26.19 -24.70
N THR A 218 10.83 24.96 -25.05
CA THR A 218 10.23 23.71 -24.56
C THR A 218 10.72 23.35 -23.16
N SER A 219 11.90 23.82 -22.76
CA SER A 219 12.45 23.59 -21.41
C SER A 219 11.78 24.39 -20.29
N GLU A 220 11.00 25.42 -20.61
CA GLU A 220 10.35 26.25 -19.58
C GLU A 220 9.34 25.49 -18.73
N LEU A 221 8.60 24.54 -19.33
CA LEU A 221 7.52 23.84 -18.64
C LEU A 221 8.05 22.84 -17.59
N PRO A 222 9.05 21.99 -17.89
CA PRO A 222 9.71 21.17 -16.87
C PRO A 222 10.43 22.00 -15.80
N GLU A 223 11.03 23.15 -16.15
CA GLU A 223 11.67 24.04 -15.18
C GLU A 223 10.64 24.62 -14.18
N LYS A 224 9.52 25.14 -14.69
CA LYS A 224 8.42 25.65 -13.84
C LYS A 224 7.79 24.54 -13.01
N ALA A 225 7.69 23.32 -13.54
CA ALA A 225 7.18 22.18 -12.79
C ALA A 225 8.11 21.81 -11.61
N ILE A 226 9.43 21.89 -11.79
CA ILE A 226 10.40 21.66 -10.68
C ILE A 226 10.32 22.76 -9.64
N GLU A 227 10.22 24.02 -10.06
CA GLU A 227 10.00 25.13 -9.13
C GLU A 227 8.70 24.94 -8.34
N ALA A 228 7.64 24.47 -9.00
CA ALA A 228 6.38 24.14 -8.35
C ALA A 228 6.54 22.96 -7.37
N VAL A 229 7.29 21.92 -7.73
CA VAL A 229 7.61 20.78 -6.85
C VAL A 229 8.36 21.25 -5.61
N ASP A 230 9.46 21.99 -5.77
CA ASP A 230 10.25 22.53 -4.65
C ASP A 230 9.42 23.51 -3.80
N GLY A 231 8.61 24.35 -4.44
CA GLY A 231 7.70 25.28 -3.79
C GLY A 231 6.61 24.58 -2.98
N LEU A 232 5.99 23.53 -3.53
CA LEU A 232 4.99 22.69 -2.86
C LEU A 232 5.60 21.89 -1.71
N ILE A 233 6.82 21.36 -1.87
CA ILE A 233 7.53 20.65 -0.79
C ILE A 233 7.91 21.61 0.32
N GLY A 234 8.45 22.79 -0.01
CA GLY A 234 8.77 23.83 0.96
C GLY A 234 7.52 24.44 1.62
N GLY A 235 6.41 24.50 0.89
CA GLY A 235 5.09 24.84 1.39
C GLY A 235 4.57 23.79 2.36
N LEU A 236 4.56 22.52 1.97
CA LEU A 236 4.13 21.37 2.78
C LEU A 236 4.92 21.26 4.09
N ALA A 237 6.25 21.43 4.04
CA ALA A 237 7.10 21.45 5.23
C ALA A 237 6.74 22.60 6.20
N ARG A 238 6.43 23.78 5.67
CA ARG A 238 5.97 24.95 6.46
C ARG A 238 4.54 24.79 6.97
N SER A 239 3.64 24.23 6.16
CA SER A 239 2.26 23.92 6.54
C SER A 239 2.23 22.87 7.64
N VAL A 240 3.12 21.88 7.62
CA VAL A 240 3.30 20.88 8.69
C VAL A 240 3.83 21.51 9.98
N TYR A 241 4.81 22.42 9.87
CA TYR A 241 5.33 23.16 11.02
C TYR A 241 4.23 24.04 11.65
N THR A 242 3.37 24.63 10.83
CA THR A 242 2.22 25.45 11.27
C THR A 242 1.04 24.58 11.75
N ALA A 243 0.80 23.41 11.15
CA ALA A 243 -0.26 22.46 11.49
C ALA A 243 0.04 21.66 12.77
N GLY A 244 1.27 21.70 13.30
CA GLY A 244 1.56 21.31 14.68
C GLY A 244 0.71 22.09 15.71
N SER A 245 0.08 23.19 15.30
CA SER A 245 -0.87 23.98 16.08
C SER A 245 -2.35 23.53 15.92
N ILE A 246 -2.76 22.84 14.83
CA ILE A 246 -4.18 22.51 14.55
C ILE A 246 -4.33 21.16 13.81
N VAL A 247 -4.93 20.17 14.48
CA VAL A 247 -5.01 18.73 14.09
C VAL A 247 -6.13 18.39 13.07
N THR A 248 -6.83 19.36 12.46
CA THR A 248 -8.03 19.10 11.64
C THR A 248 -7.83 18.91 10.12
N HIS A 249 -6.61 18.92 9.57
CA HIS A 249 -6.37 19.02 8.10
C HIS A 249 -5.79 17.77 7.40
N VAL A 250 -5.97 16.55 7.92
CA VAL A 250 -5.43 15.31 7.31
C VAL A 250 -5.89 15.10 5.86
N ALA A 251 -7.15 15.44 5.54
CA ALA A 251 -7.67 15.33 4.17
C ALA A 251 -7.01 16.34 3.19
N GLY A 252 -6.61 17.51 3.68
CA GLY A 252 -5.86 18.50 2.90
C GLY A 252 -4.45 18.00 2.56
N GLU A 253 -3.76 17.42 3.54
CA GLU A 253 -2.41 16.87 3.38
C GLU A 253 -2.37 15.80 2.28
N ARG A 254 -3.35 14.91 2.21
CA ARG A 254 -3.42 13.89 1.15
C ARG A 254 -3.54 14.50 -0.25
N GLN A 255 -4.45 15.46 -0.42
CA GLN A 255 -4.69 16.07 -1.73
C GLN A 255 -3.46 16.86 -2.22
N ASP A 256 -2.74 17.52 -1.30
CA ASP A 256 -1.50 18.21 -1.61
C ASP A 256 -0.43 17.25 -2.14
N VAL A 257 -0.30 16.06 -1.54
CA VAL A 257 0.66 15.05 -2.00
C VAL A 257 0.22 14.38 -3.31
N ILE A 258 -1.09 14.23 -3.56
CA ILE A 258 -1.60 13.81 -4.87
C ILE A 258 -1.24 14.85 -5.94
N ASN A 259 -1.37 16.15 -5.65
CA ASN A 259 -0.97 17.21 -6.57
C ASN A 259 0.54 17.18 -6.81
N LEU A 260 1.36 17.01 -5.76
CA LEU A 260 2.81 16.83 -5.86
C LEU A 260 3.17 15.65 -6.78
N LYS A 261 2.52 14.48 -6.61
CA LYS A 261 2.71 13.32 -7.48
C LYS A 261 2.51 13.67 -8.95
N ARG A 262 1.43 14.37 -9.29
CA ARG A 262 1.14 14.77 -10.68
C ARG A 262 2.25 15.64 -11.27
N TYR A 263 2.80 16.58 -10.49
CA TYR A 263 3.93 17.38 -10.96
C TYR A 263 5.21 16.56 -11.14
N VAL A 264 5.49 15.65 -10.19
CA VAL A 264 6.63 14.73 -10.29
C VAL A 264 6.50 13.85 -11.53
N GLU A 265 5.31 13.33 -11.82
CA GLU A 265 5.04 12.54 -13.03
C GLU A 265 5.30 13.32 -14.30
N VAL A 266 4.81 14.55 -14.41
CA VAL A 266 5.10 15.41 -15.57
C VAL A 266 6.60 15.57 -15.77
N VAL A 267 7.35 15.86 -14.70
CA VAL A 267 8.80 16.01 -14.79
C VAL A 267 9.47 14.70 -15.17
N LEU A 268 9.09 13.58 -14.56
CA LEU A 268 9.64 12.26 -14.85
C LEU A 268 9.35 11.84 -16.29
N THR A 269 8.16 12.09 -16.84
CA THR A 269 7.85 11.82 -18.25
C THR A 269 8.83 12.54 -19.17
N HIS A 270 9.14 13.82 -18.92
CA HIS A 270 10.14 14.55 -19.69
C HIS A 270 11.58 14.04 -19.45
N LEU A 271 11.94 13.73 -18.21
CA LEU A 271 13.28 13.26 -17.84
C LEU A 271 13.53 11.79 -18.23
N LEU A 272 12.51 11.00 -18.48
CA LEU A 272 12.62 9.59 -18.85
C LEU A 272 12.24 9.33 -20.32
N GLU A 273 11.83 10.37 -21.06
CA GLU A 273 11.42 10.28 -22.47
C GLU A 273 10.21 9.36 -22.71
N LEU A 274 9.20 9.52 -21.85
CA LEU A 274 7.92 8.80 -21.90
C LEU A 274 6.83 9.59 -22.64
#